data_AF-A0A800A9G5-F1
#
_entry.id   AF-A0A800A9G5-F1
#
_cell.length_a   1.000
_cell.length_b   1.000
_cell.length_c   1.000
_cell.angle_alpha   90.00
_cell.angle_beta   90.00
_cell.angle_gamma   90.00
#
_symmetry.space_group_name_H-M   'P 1'
#
loop_
_entity.id
_entity.type
_entity.pdbx_description
1 polymer ?
#
loop_
_entity_poly.entity_id
_entity_poly.type
_entity_poly.pdbx_seq_one_letter_code
_entity_poly.pdbx_strand_id
1 'polypeptide(L)'
;MAAYPSEYELDVVLRDGGGARIRPIRPDDADGIIAFFERLGPQSRYFRFFRIKRSLEPDEVTHFTHLDYDDRMALVAEVGGEIVGVGRYDREGPGAEVAEVAFAVADDHQGRGLGTKLLELLTAYARSRGIEQFRAQVLAENRQMMRVFRNSGYELHRTIEDGVYTVDFPVEPSERTAAAEAERERRAVAASVLPLFFPRSVAVIGASNDADSIGGKLFANLLATGFTGPLYPVNPSSPVVRSVRAYPTIGEVPDRVDLAFVVVPRRFVLDVARQCGEAGVRGIVVISAGFSEVGSEGAAREEELTEIVRTYGMRMVGPNCMGLINTAPSVRLNGTFSPIYPPAGNVAMSSQSGALGVAILDYATRNNIGISQFVSVGNKADISGNDLLLAWEDDPQTDVITLYLESFGAPRKFSRIARRIGRRKPIVAVKAGRTKAGSRAASSHTGALASSDVAVDAVFRQAGVIRVDTIEELFAAANLLANQPVPEGGRVGIVTNAGGPAILAADALEANGLVLPPLSPALQEAIGSALPDEASTANPVDLIASGGPDEFRHAVELMLRSGEVDSAMVIYVPTSPEGADAVAEVLRDCQAGYHGPVTLLSVFMSG
;
A
#
# COMPACT_ATOMS: atom_id res chain seq x y z
N MET A 1 3.95 -31.83 -29.12
CA MET A 1 3.82 -30.41 -28.74
C MET A 1 3.29 -30.37 -27.33
N ALA A 2 4.01 -29.73 -26.40
CA ALA A 2 3.45 -29.46 -25.09
C ALA A 2 2.27 -28.49 -25.24
N ALA A 3 1.31 -28.57 -24.33
CA ALA A 3 0.21 -27.61 -24.27
C ALA A 3 0.75 -26.20 -24.01
N TYR A 4 0.08 -25.19 -24.54
CA TYR A 4 0.42 -23.79 -24.29
C TYR A 4 0.43 -23.50 -22.77
N PRO A 5 1.54 -22.99 -22.20
CA PRO A 5 1.68 -22.85 -20.75
C PRO A 5 1.00 -21.57 -20.24
N SER A 6 -0.34 -21.59 -20.25
CA SER A 6 -1.20 -20.46 -19.85
C SER A 6 -0.94 -19.92 -18.45
N GLU A 7 -0.38 -20.73 -17.56
CA GLU A 7 -0.02 -20.35 -16.19
C GLU A 7 1.13 -19.34 -16.10
N TYR A 8 1.85 -19.10 -17.21
CA TYR A 8 2.88 -18.07 -17.33
C TYR A 8 2.36 -16.78 -17.98
N GLU A 9 1.04 -16.63 -18.14
CA GLU A 9 0.41 -15.34 -18.41
C GLU A 9 0.23 -14.55 -17.12
N LEU A 10 1.04 -13.52 -16.95
CA LEU A 10 1.17 -12.78 -15.70
C LEU A 10 1.24 -11.28 -15.95
N ASP A 11 0.43 -10.53 -15.20
CA ASP A 11 0.60 -9.08 -15.10
C ASP A 11 1.68 -8.76 -14.07
N VAL A 12 2.66 -7.97 -14.47
CA VAL A 12 3.79 -7.58 -13.61
C VAL A 12 3.87 -6.08 -13.45
N VAL A 13 4.23 -5.65 -12.24
CA VAL A 13 4.58 -4.26 -11.97
C VAL A 13 6.08 -4.08 -12.16
N LEU A 14 6.45 -3.08 -12.95
CA LEU A 14 7.81 -2.73 -13.30
C LEU A 14 8.45 -1.80 -12.27
N ARG A 15 9.76 -1.62 -12.38
CA ARG A 15 10.56 -0.85 -11.41
C ARG A 15 10.12 0.61 -11.28
N ASP A 16 9.60 1.18 -12.34
CA ASP A 16 9.08 2.56 -12.40
C ASP A 16 7.61 2.67 -11.95
N GLY A 17 7.00 1.54 -11.55
CA GLY A 17 5.60 1.45 -11.17
C GLY A 17 4.63 1.24 -12.32
N GLY A 18 5.08 1.23 -13.58
CA GLY A 18 4.21 0.89 -14.71
C GLY A 18 3.88 -0.60 -14.76
N GLY A 19 2.77 -0.97 -15.39
CA GLY A 19 2.43 -2.37 -15.67
C GLY A 19 3.01 -2.91 -16.99
N ALA A 20 3.15 -4.23 -17.07
CA ALA A 20 3.35 -4.97 -18.32
C ALA A 20 2.70 -6.36 -18.20
N ARG A 21 2.21 -6.91 -19.31
CA ARG A 21 1.76 -8.31 -19.37
C ARG A 21 2.90 -9.17 -19.90
N ILE A 22 3.23 -10.26 -19.21
CA ILE A 22 4.17 -11.26 -19.68
C ILE A 22 3.39 -12.51 -20.04
N ARG A 23 3.68 -13.11 -21.20
CA ARG A 23 3.05 -14.37 -21.63
C ARG A 23 4.00 -15.20 -22.49
N PRO A 24 3.77 -16.52 -22.61
CA PRO A 24 4.43 -17.32 -23.63
C PRO A 24 4.17 -16.78 -25.03
N ILE A 25 5.20 -16.86 -25.89
CA ILE A 25 5.08 -16.52 -27.31
C ILE A 25 4.16 -17.52 -28.01
N ARG A 26 3.47 -17.09 -29.07
CA ARG A 26 2.57 -17.88 -29.90
C ARG A 26 2.98 -17.79 -31.38
N PRO A 27 2.59 -18.74 -32.24
CA PRO A 27 2.79 -18.65 -33.69
C PRO A 27 2.30 -17.35 -34.31
N ASP A 28 1.15 -16.83 -33.84
CA ASP A 28 0.52 -15.61 -34.35
C ASP A 28 1.27 -14.32 -33.95
N ASP A 29 2.32 -14.40 -33.12
CA ASP A 29 3.14 -13.24 -32.75
C ASP A 29 4.17 -12.85 -33.82
N ALA A 30 4.19 -13.52 -34.97
CA ALA A 30 5.17 -13.31 -36.04
C ALA A 30 5.31 -11.83 -36.43
N ASP A 31 4.20 -11.15 -36.71
CA ASP A 31 4.20 -9.73 -37.08
C ASP A 31 4.64 -8.84 -35.91
N GLY A 32 4.22 -9.17 -34.69
CA GLY A 32 4.63 -8.48 -33.48
C GLY A 32 6.13 -8.57 -33.20
N ILE A 33 6.74 -9.73 -33.48
CA ILE A 33 8.19 -9.95 -33.34
C ILE A 33 8.97 -9.19 -34.41
N ILE A 34 8.48 -9.14 -35.65
CA ILE A 34 9.08 -8.34 -36.71
C ILE A 34 9.05 -6.85 -36.32
N ALA A 35 7.88 -6.34 -35.93
CA ALA A 35 7.72 -4.96 -35.49
C ALA A 35 8.61 -4.64 -34.26
N PHE A 36 8.69 -5.54 -33.29
CA PHE A 36 9.58 -5.40 -32.14
C PHE A 36 11.05 -5.31 -32.57
N PHE A 37 11.52 -6.21 -33.44
CA PHE A 37 12.88 -6.17 -33.95
C PHE A 37 13.18 -4.86 -34.69
N GLU A 38 12.23 -4.36 -35.48
CA GLU A 38 12.37 -3.10 -36.21
C GLU A 38 12.49 -1.87 -35.29
N ARG A 39 11.89 -1.92 -34.10
CA ARG A 39 12.02 -0.87 -33.09
C ARG A 39 13.33 -0.90 -32.30
N LEU A 40 14.02 -2.05 -32.26
CA LEU A 40 15.31 -2.13 -31.59
C LEU A 40 16.34 -1.23 -32.27
N GLY A 41 17.04 -0.44 -31.46
CA GLY A 41 18.17 0.36 -31.91
C GLY A 41 19.30 -0.51 -32.49
N PRO A 42 20.16 0.03 -33.37
CA PRO A 42 21.26 -0.73 -33.99
C PRO A 42 22.19 -1.40 -32.97
N GLN A 43 22.44 -0.73 -31.85
CA GLN A 43 23.26 -1.27 -30.76
C GLN A 43 22.58 -2.45 -30.06
N SER A 44 21.28 -2.34 -29.77
CA SER A 44 20.47 -3.41 -29.16
C SER A 44 20.41 -4.65 -30.06
N ARG A 45 20.30 -4.48 -31.39
CA ARG A 45 20.40 -5.59 -32.36
C ARG A 45 21.79 -6.20 -32.38
N TYR A 46 22.84 -5.39 -32.41
CA TYR A 46 24.22 -5.87 -32.38
C TYR A 46 24.50 -6.67 -31.10
N PHE A 47 24.06 -6.18 -29.94
CA PHE A 47 24.20 -6.89 -28.67
C PHE A 47 23.40 -8.20 -28.60
N ARG A 48 22.25 -8.29 -29.27
CA ARG A 48 21.42 -9.50 -29.27
C ARG A 48 21.91 -10.56 -30.25
N PHE A 49 22.40 -10.17 -31.43
CA PHE A 49 22.70 -11.08 -32.54
C PHE A 49 24.18 -11.18 -32.87
N PHE A 50 25.04 -10.41 -32.20
CA PHE A 50 26.51 -10.42 -32.36
C PHE A 50 26.96 -10.03 -33.78
N ARG A 51 26.04 -9.50 -34.60
CA ARG A 51 26.24 -9.06 -35.97
C ARG A 51 25.29 -7.94 -36.33
N ILE A 52 25.65 -7.14 -37.33
CA ILE A 52 24.75 -6.12 -37.88
C ILE A 52 23.64 -6.84 -38.64
N LYS A 53 22.42 -6.80 -38.10
CA LYS A 53 21.25 -7.45 -38.69
C LYS A 53 20.18 -6.41 -39.01
N ARG A 54 19.76 -6.35 -40.28
CA ARG A 54 18.82 -5.34 -40.79
C ARG A 54 17.36 -5.78 -40.68
N SER A 55 17.08 -7.07 -40.86
CA SER A 55 15.77 -7.70 -40.78
C SER A 55 15.89 -9.13 -40.25
N LEU A 56 14.78 -9.70 -39.80
CA LEU A 56 14.66 -11.14 -39.53
C LEU A 56 14.31 -11.87 -40.83
N GLU A 57 14.91 -13.04 -41.03
CA GLU A 57 14.56 -13.94 -42.14
C GLU A 57 13.28 -14.73 -41.80
N PRO A 58 12.46 -15.14 -42.78
CA PRO A 58 11.22 -15.88 -42.51
C PRO A 58 11.41 -17.14 -41.66
N ASP A 59 12.53 -17.86 -41.87
CA ASP A 59 12.87 -19.06 -41.11
C ASP A 59 13.24 -18.72 -39.66
N GLU A 60 13.88 -17.57 -39.40
CA GLU A 60 14.17 -17.10 -38.05
C GLU A 60 12.88 -16.69 -37.33
N VAL A 61 11.95 -16.00 -38.00
CA VAL A 61 10.64 -15.63 -37.43
C VAL A 61 9.86 -16.88 -37.04
N THR A 62 9.83 -17.87 -37.92
CA THR A 62 9.20 -19.18 -37.65
C THR A 62 9.88 -19.86 -36.47
N HIS A 63 11.20 -19.94 -36.48
CA HIS A 63 12.00 -20.50 -35.40
C HIS A 63 11.73 -19.78 -34.07
N PHE A 64 11.50 -18.46 -34.09
CA PHE A 64 11.26 -17.68 -32.89
C PHE A 64 9.86 -17.81 -32.29
N THR A 65 8.86 -18.15 -33.11
CA THR A 65 7.43 -18.15 -32.73
C THR A 65 6.83 -19.55 -32.58
N HIS A 66 7.37 -20.54 -33.29
CA HIS A 66 6.89 -21.93 -33.24
C HIS A 66 7.77 -22.75 -32.29
N LEU A 67 7.38 -22.76 -31.01
CA LEU A 67 8.12 -23.42 -29.93
C LEU A 67 7.40 -24.66 -29.41
N ASP A 68 8.16 -25.62 -28.91
CA ASP A 68 7.63 -26.85 -28.28
C ASP A 68 7.29 -26.66 -26.79
N TYR A 69 7.71 -25.54 -26.19
CA TYR A 69 7.61 -25.20 -24.77
C TYR A 69 8.31 -26.21 -23.83
N ASP A 70 9.29 -26.95 -24.32
CA ASP A 70 10.09 -27.88 -23.51
C ASP A 70 11.58 -27.64 -23.72
N ASP A 71 12.11 -28.03 -24.88
CA ASP A 71 13.48 -27.75 -25.28
C ASP A 71 13.66 -26.28 -25.66
N ARG A 72 12.58 -25.62 -26.10
CA ARG A 72 12.57 -24.23 -26.55
C ARG A 72 11.40 -23.48 -25.96
N MET A 73 11.67 -22.35 -25.31
CA MET A 73 10.65 -21.52 -24.67
C MET A 73 10.97 -20.04 -24.86
N ALA A 74 9.95 -19.22 -25.07
CA ALA A 74 10.09 -17.77 -25.03
C ALA A 74 8.89 -17.11 -24.35
N LEU A 75 9.18 -16.06 -23.60
CA LEU A 75 8.22 -15.15 -23.00
C LEU A 75 8.33 -13.79 -23.69
N VAL A 76 7.18 -13.22 -24.03
CA VAL A 76 7.07 -11.83 -24.51
C VAL A 76 6.53 -10.96 -23.39
N ALA A 77 7.03 -9.73 -23.30
CA ALA A 77 6.49 -8.70 -22.44
C ALA A 77 5.79 -7.64 -23.29
N GLU A 78 4.58 -7.29 -22.91
CA GLU A 78 3.68 -6.41 -23.64
C GLU A 78 3.28 -5.19 -22.81
N VAL A 79 3.19 -4.03 -23.46
CA VAL A 79 2.64 -2.79 -22.90
C VAL A 79 1.71 -2.20 -23.95
N GLY A 80 0.45 -1.93 -23.60
CA GLY A 80 -0.54 -1.43 -24.57
C GLY A 80 -0.84 -2.42 -25.70
N GLY A 81 -0.63 -3.72 -25.48
CA GLY A 81 -0.78 -4.77 -26.49
C GLY A 81 0.41 -4.92 -27.45
N GLU A 82 1.48 -4.12 -27.29
CA GLU A 82 2.66 -4.21 -28.14
C GLU A 82 3.82 -4.95 -27.45
N ILE A 83 4.53 -5.82 -28.18
CA ILE A 83 5.70 -6.54 -27.66
C ILE A 83 6.88 -5.58 -27.47
N VAL A 84 7.29 -5.38 -26.22
CA VAL A 84 8.39 -4.48 -25.83
C VAL A 84 9.60 -5.22 -25.26
N GLY A 85 9.51 -6.54 -25.09
CA GLY A 85 10.64 -7.37 -24.69
C GLY A 85 10.40 -8.84 -24.95
N VAL A 86 11.49 -9.58 -25.13
CA VAL A 86 11.49 -11.02 -25.34
C VAL A 86 12.62 -11.65 -24.52
N GLY A 87 12.30 -12.68 -23.76
CA GLY A 87 13.29 -13.55 -23.12
C GLY A 87 13.05 -14.98 -23.62
N ARG A 88 14.11 -15.71 -23.95
CA ARG A 88 13.99 -17.09 -24.41
C ARG A 88 15.11 -17.98 -23.91
N TYR A 89 14.86 -19.28 -23.86
CA TYR A 89 15.92 -20.27 -23.79
C TYR A 89 15.77 -21.32 -24.89
N ASP A 90 16.91 -21.90 -25.26
CA ASP A 90 17.04 -23.05 -26.15
C ASP A 90 18.01 -24.05 -25.47
N ARG A 91 17.59 -25.31 -25.26
CA ARG A 91 18.49 -26.32 -24.66
C ARG A 91 19.70 -26.61 -25.55
N GLU A 92 20.84 -26.92 -24.95
CA GLU A 92 22.07 -27.29 -25.70
C GLU A 92 21.91 -28.60 -26.49
N GLY A 93 20.91 -29.40 -26.13
CA GLY A 93 20.43 -30.55 -26.88
C GLY A 93 19.13 -31.08 -26.26
N PRO A 94 18.40 -31.97 -26.94
CA PRO A 94 17.17 -32.54 -26.41
C PRO A 94 17.39 -33.19 -25.05
N GLY A 95 16.64 -32.72 -24.03
CA GLY A 95 16.76 -33.22 -22.66
C GLY A 95 18.03 -32.83 -21.90
N ALA A 96 18.86 -31.92 -22.43
CA ALA A 96 20.04 -31.43 -21.71
C ALA A 96 19.66 -30.66 -20.45
N GLU A 97 20.49 -30.76 -19.41
CA GLU A 97 20.33 -30.02 -18.14
C GLU A 97 20.73 -28.54 -18.27
N VAL A 98 21.39 -28.17 -19.37
CA VAL A 98 21.86 -26.82 -19.67
C VAL A 98 21.06 -26.23 -20.84
N ALA A 99 20.64 -24.97 -20.69
CA ALA A 99 20.02 -24.20 -21.76
C ALA A 99 20.69 -22.85 -21.97
N GLU A 100 20.84 -22.45 -23.23
CA GLU A 100 21.25 -21.11 -23.59
C GLU A 100 20.09 -20.14 -23.40
N VAL A 101 20.32 -19.00 -22.74
CA VAL A 101 19.29 -17.99 -22.49
C VAL A 101 19.66 -16.65 -23.12
N ALA A 102 18.69 -15.98 -23.74
CA ALA A 102 18.89 -14.70 -24.40
C ALA A 102 17.69 -13.74 -24.20
N PHE A 103 18.00 -12.44 -24.15
CA PHE A 103 17.01 -11.40 -23.88
C PHE A 103 17.17 -10.21 -24.84
N ALA A 104 16.05 -9.58 -25.20
CA ALA A 104 16.00 -8.31 -25.89
C ALA A 104 14.87 -7.45 -25.28
N VAL A 105 15.11 -6.15 -25.10
CA VAL A 105 14.12 -5.19 -24.59
C VAL A 105 14.23 -3.92 -25.43
N ALA A 106 13.08 -3.39 -25.86
CA ALA A 106 12.98 -2.16 -26.62
C ALA A 106 13.66 -1.01 -25.88
N ASP A 107 14.42 -0.19 -26.59
CA ASP A 107 15.35 0.80 -26.02
C ASP A 107 14.65 1.80 -25.07
N ASP A 108 13.43 2.22 -25.41
CA ASP A 108 12.53 3.08 -24.62
C ASP A 108 11.89 2.38 -23.41
N HIS A 109 11.97 1.05 -23.34
CA HIS A 109 11.52 0.22 -22.21
C HIS A 109 12.67 -0.32 -21.34
N GLN A 110 13.92 0.00 -21.67
CA GLN A 110 15.08 -0.41 -20.89
C GLN A 110 15.15 0.29 -19.52
N GLY A 111 15.81 -0.34 -18.55
CA GLY A 111 15.92 0.18 -17.17
C GLY A 111 14.67 0.02 -16.29
N ARG A 112 13.53 -0.38 -16.86
CA ARG A 112 12.25 -0.63 -16.17
C ARG A 112 12.17 -1.98 -15.45
N GLY A 113 13.19 -2.84 -15.59
CA GLY A 113 13.28 -4.14 -14.90
C GLY A 113 12.72 -5.34 -15.68
N LEU A 114 12.26 -5.13 -16.92
CA LEU A 114 11.72 -6.18 -17.80
C LEU A 114 12.66 -7.39 -17.98
N GLY A 115 13.92 -7.15 -18.31
CA GLY A 115 14.90 -8.23 -18.49
C GLY A 115 15.09 -9.08 -17.23
N THR A 116 15.05 -8.47 -16.05
CA THR A 116 15.12 -9.21 -14.78
C THR A 116 13.85 -10.03 -14.55
N LYS A 117 12.66 -9.50 -14.85
CA LYS A 117 11.40 -10.24 -14.71
C LYS A 117 11.29 -11.41 -15.68
N LEU A 118 11.71 -11.22 -16.93
CA LEU A 118 11.79 -12.29 -17.92
C LEU A 118 12.75 -13.39 -17.46
N LEU A 119 13.91 -13.02 -16.90
CA LEU A 119 14.86 -13.98 -16.33
C LEU A 119 14.22 -14.79 -15.19
N GLU A 120 13.62 -14.13 -14.20
CA GLU A 120 12.97 -14.79 -13.06
C GLU A 120 11.91 -15.82 -13.53
N LEU A 121 11.08 -15.45 -14.50
CA LEU A 121 10.02 -16.33 -15.02
C LEU A 121 10.57 -17.48 -15.88
N LEU A 122 11.55 -17.22 -16.74
CA LEU A 122 12.18 -18.27 -17.54
C LEU A 122 12.90 -19.28 -16.66
N THR A 123 13.57 -18.80 -15.60
CA THR A 123 14.24 -19.67 -14.64
C THR A 123 13.23 -20.56 -13.90
N ALA A 124 12.11 -20.00 -13.45
CA ALA A 124 11.03 -20.80 -12.87
C ALA A 124 10.47 -21.85 -13.85
N TYR A 125 10.28 -21.48 -15.12
CA TYR A 125 9.83 -22.38 -16.18
C TYR A 125 10.83 -23.50 -16.45
N ALA A 126 12.09 -23.15 -16.65
CA ALA A 126 13.16 -24.08 -16.99
C ALA A 126 13.34 -25.15 -15.91
N ARG A 127 13.26 -24.76 -14.64
CA ARG A 127 13.26 -25.72 -13.52
C ARG A 127 12.12 -26.73 -13.62
N SER A 128 10.91 -26.29 -13.97
CA SER A 128 9.76 -27.20 -14.15
C SER A 128 9.94 -28.20 -15.29
N ARG A 129 10.94 -27.97 -16.16
CA ARG A 129 11.33 -28.84 -17.28
C ARG A 129 12.62 -29.63 -17.00
N GLY A 130 13.20 -29.56 -15.80
CA GLY A 130 14.42 -30.29 -15.46
C GLY A 130 15.70 -29.71 -16.07
N ILE A 131 15.69 -28.42 -16.42
CA ILE A 131 16.93 -27.68 -16.69
C ILE A 131 17.50 -27.29 -15.31
N GLU A 132 18.80 -27.44 -15.12
CA GLU A 132 19.50 -27.11 -13.87
C GLU A 132 20.31 -25.82 -13.97
N GLN A 133 20.80 -25.50 -15.17
CA GLN A 133 21.70 -24.38 -15.41
C GLN A 133 21.33 -23.59 -16.67
N PHE A 134 21.44 -22.27 -16.57
CA PHE A 134 21.43 -21.40 -17.73
C PHE A 134 22.83 -20.93 -18.09
N ARG A 135 23.06 -20.83 -19.40
CA ARG A 135 24.24 -20.24 -20.01
C ARG A 135 23.82 -19.04 -20.84
N ALA A 136 24.48 -17.91 -20.65
CA ALA A 136 24.24 -16.71 -21.45
C ALA A 136 25.55 -16.22 -22.07
N GLN A 137 25.52 -15.88 -23.35
CA GLN A 137 26.61 -15.18 -24.02
C GLN A 137 26.32 -13.67 -24.03
N VAL A 138 27.29 -12.86 -23.61
CA VAL A 138 27.13 -11.41 -23.50
C VAL A 138 28.39 -10.72 -24.02
N LEU A 139 28.25 -9.88 -25.05
CA LEU A 139 29.36 -9.01 -25.50
C LEU A 139 29.89 -8.16 -24.34
N ALA A 140 31.22 -8.05 -24.22
CA ALA A 140 31.87 -7.37 -23.11
C ALA A 140 31.47 -5.89 -22.98
N GLU A 141 31.08 -5.22 -24.09
CA GLU A 141 30.57 -3.86 -24.04
C GLU A 141 29.15 -3.74 -23.45
N ASN A 142 28.38 -4.84 -23.38
CA ASN A 142 27.01 -4.84 -22.87
C ASN A 142 26.96 -4.83 -21.33
N ARG A 143 27.42 -3.71 -20.76
CA ARG A 143 27.44 -3.45 -19.30
C ARG A 143 26.04 -3.52 -18.67
N GLN A 144 24.99 -3.27 -19.44
CA GLN A 144 23.61 -3.32 -18.97
C GLN A 144 23.16 -4.74 -18.70
N MET A 145 23.39 -5.68 -19.62
CA MET A 145 23.07 -7.08 -19.41
C MET A 145 23.89 -7.68 -18.25
N MET A 146 25.17 -7.32 -18.14
CA MET A 146 26.00 -7.72 -17.01
C MET A 146 25.48 -7.21 -15.66
N ARG A 147 24.82 -6.04 -15.64
CA ARG A 147 24.15 -5.50 -14.45
C ARG A 147 22.88 -6.30 -14.11
N VAL A 148 22.12 -6.76 -15.11
CA VAL A 148 20.94 -7.64 -14.90
C VAL A 148 21.38 -8.92 -14.19
N PHE A 149 22.40 -9.62 -14.71
CA PHE A 149 22.91 -10.83 -14.07
C PHE A 149 23.47 -10.55 -12.67
N ARG A 150 24.29 -9.51 -12.47
CA ARG A 150 24.83 -9.21 -11.14
C ARG A 150 23.73 -8.90 -10.10
N ASN A 151 22.63 -8.30 -10.53
CA ASN A 151 21.54 -7.89 -9.64
C ASN A 151 20.47 -8.98 -9.48
N SER A 152 20.49 -10.06 -10.26
CA SER A 152 19.47 -11.11 -10.21
C SER A 152 19.45 -11.83 -8.85
N GLY A 153 20.62 -11.98 -8.24
CA GLY A 153 20.82 -12.68 -6.97
C GLY A 153 21.42 -14.08 -7.13
N TYR A 154 21.52 -14.59 -8.37
CA TYR A 154 22.16 -15.87 -8.67
C TYR A 154 23.68 -15.83 -8.44
N GLU A 155 24.24 -16.99 -8.11
CA GLU A 155 25.68 -17.23 -8.15
C GLU A 155 26.12 -17.40 -9.60
N LEU A 156 27.08 -16.58 -10.04
CA LEU A 156 27.46 -16.48 -11.44
C LEU A 156 28.90 -16.95 -11.62
N HIS A 157 29.10 -17.94 -12.48
CA HIS A 157 30.41 -18.26 -13.03
C HIS A 157 30.59 -17.53 -14.36
N ARG A 158 31.75 -16.93 -14.58
CA ARG A 158 32.01 -16.08 -15.75
C ARG A 158 33.36 -16.38 -16.36
N THR A 159 33.38 -16.67 -17.65
CA THR A 159 34.59 -16.74 -18.47
C THR A 159 34.50 -15.71 -19.59
N ILE A 160 35.64 -15.27 -20.12
CA ILE A 160 35.69 -14.33 -21.26
C ILE A 160 36.63 -14.87 -22.32
N GLU A 161 36.14 -14.95 -23.55
CA GLU A 161 36.87 -15.39 -24.73
C GLU A 161 36.47 -14.49 -25.91
N ASP A 162 37.45 -13.98 -26.67
CA ASP A 162 37.24 -13.10 -27.84
C ASP A 162 36.26 -11.93 -27.62
N GLY A 163 36.27 -11.34 -26.43
CA GLY A 163 35.39 -10.21 -26.08
C GLY A 163 33.95 -10.59 -25.75
N VAL A 164 33.64 -11.88 -25.60
CA VAL A 164 32.33 -12.40 -25.19
C VAL A 164 32.45 -13.03 -23.81
N TYR A 165 31.59 -12.59 -22.88
CA TYR A 165 31.40 -13.27 -21.60
C TYR A 165 30.47 -14.46 -21.78
N THR A 166 30.90 -15.62 -21.31
CA THR A 166 30.01 -16.75 -21.02
C THR A 166 29.65 -16.69 -19.54
N VAL A 167 28.35 -16.57 -19.25
CA VAL A 167 27.82 -16.46 -17.89
C VAL A 167 26.96 -17.68 -17.60
N ASP A 168 27.43 -18.51 -16.67
CA ASP A 168 26.74 -19.71 -16.20
C ASP A 168 26.12 -19.44 -14.82
N PHE A 169 24.87 -19.86 -14.61
CA PHE A 169 24.20 -19.73 -13.32
C PHE A 169 23.09 -20.78 -13.12
N PRO A 170 22.87 -21.24 -11.87
CA PRO A 170 21.85 -22.24 -11.57
C PRO A 170 20.45 -21.65 -11.71
N VAL A 171 19.48 -22.49 -12.10
CA VAL A 171 18.06 -22.07 -12.15
C VAL A 171 17.38 -22.16 -10.78
N GLU A 172 17.91 -22.97 -9.85
CA GLU A 172 17.34 -23.07 -8.51
C GLU A 172 17.55 -21.76 -7.73
N PRO A 173 16.48 -21.13 -7.19
CA PRO A 173 16.62 -19.90 -6.43
C PRO A 173 17.32 -20.17 -5.09
N SER A 174 18.39 -19.43 -4.84
CA SER A 174 18.99 -19.34 -3.50
C SER A 174 18.19 -18.41 -2.58
N GLU A 175 18.47 -18.40 -1.28
CA GLU A 175 17.92 -17.40 -0.35
C GLU A 175 18.21 -15.97 -0.81
N ARG A 176 19.39 -15.73 -1.40
CA ARG A 176 19.79 -14.43 -1.95
C ARG A 176 18.94 -14.05 -3.15
N THR A 177 18.63 -15.01 -4.02
CA THR A 177 17.74 -14.82 -5.18
C THR A 177 16.34 -14.43 -4.69
N ALA A 178 15.76 -15.22 -3.80
CA ALA A 178 14.43 -14.96 -3.25
C ALA A 178 14.33 -13.60 -2.53
N ALA A 179 15.37 -13.21 -1.78
CA ALA A 179 15.42 -11.90 -1.13
C ALA A 179 15.50 -10.74 -2.14
N ALA A 180 16.30 -10.88 -3.20
CA ALA A 180 16.45 -9.87 -4.23
C ALA A 180 15.14 -9.69 -5.05
N GLU A 181 14.45 -10.79 -5.35
CA GLU A 181 13.13 -10.78 -6.00
C GLU A 181 12.08 -10.07 -5.13
N ALA A 182 12.00 -10.41 -3.84
CA ALA A 182 11.05 -9.81 -2.92
C ALA A 182 11.29 -8.30 -2.74
N GLU A 183 12.55 -7.85 -2.70
CA GLU A 183 12.88 -6.42 -2.63
C GLU A 183 12.51 -5.67 -3.93
N ARG A 184 12.71 -6.30 -5.09
CA ARG A 184 12.29 -5.73 -6.38
C ARG A 184 10.77 -5.61 -6.46
N GLU A 185 10.04 -6.66 -6.10
CA GLU A 185 8.58 -6.67 -6.05
C GLU A 185 8.07 -5.55 -5.14
N ARG A 186 8.64 -5.43 -3.94
CA ARG A 186 8.31 -4.36 -2.98
C ARG A 186 8.45 -2.97 -3.59
N ARG A 187 9.61 -2.66 -4.17
CA ARG A 187 9.87 -1.33 -4.77
C ARG A 187 8.97 -1.04 -5.95
N ALA A 188 8.76 -2.03 -6.82
CA ALA A 188 7.89 -1.90 -7.99
C ALA A 188 6.44 -1.61 -7.57
N VAL A 189 5.91 -2.40 -6.63
CA VAL A 189 4.55 -2.21 -6.12
C VAL A 189 4.43 -0.84 -5.43
N ALA A 190 5.34 -0.48 -4.53
CA ALA A 190 5.30 0.84 -3.89
C ALA A 190 5.32 1.98 -4.92
N ALA A 191 6.22 1.92 -5.92
CA ALA A 191 6.32 2.93 -6.98
C ALA A 191 5.03 3.05 -7.81
N SER A 192 4.33 1.94 -8.05
CA SER A 192 3.08 1.95 -8.83
C SER A 192 1.91 2.59 -8.11
N VAL A 193 1.95 2.66 -6.77
CA VAL A 193 0.91 3.28 -5.95
C VAL A 193 1.12 4.80 -5.88
N LEU A 194 2.37 5.28 -6.00
CA LEU A 194 2.70 6.70 -5.82
C LEU A 194 1.89 7.66 -6.71
N PRO A 195 1.57 7.38 -7.99
CA PRO A 195 0.73 8.27 -8.80
C PRO A 195 -0.67 8.52 -8.21
N LEU A 196 -1.20 7.62 -7.37
CA LEU A 196 -2.49 7.79 -6.68
C LEU A 196 -2.39 8.80 -5.53
N PHE A 197 -1.24 8.86 -4.84
CA PHE A 197 -1.04 9.71 -3.66
C PHE A 197 -0.32 11.02 -3.93
N PHE A 198 0.58 11.04 -4.92
CA PHE A 198 1.38 12.20 -5.29
C PHE A 198 1.19 12.58 -6.77
N PRO A 199 -0.06 12.76 -7.25
CA PRO A 199 -0.30 13.16 -8.63
C PRO A 199 0.15 14.60 -8.85
N ARG A 200 0.71 14.90 -10.04
CA ARG A 200 0.99 16.29 -10.44
C ARG A 200 -0.20 16.95 -11.11
N SER A 201 -1.14 16.18 -11.63
CA SER A 201 -2.34 16.64 -12.32
C SER A 201 -3.47 15.64 -12.12
N VAL A 202 -4.70 16.16 -11.94
CA VAL A 202 -5.88 15.34 -11.63
C VAL A 202 -7.01 15.67 -12.60
N ALA A 203 -7.64 14.64 -13.16
CA ALA A 203 -8.91 14.78 -13.87
C ALA A 203 -10.08 14.20 -13.07
N VAL A 204 -11.26 14.81 -13.20
CA VAL A 204 -12.51 14.30 -12.62
C VAL A 204 -13.51 14.07 -13.75
N ILE A 205 -13.66 12.80 -14.14
CA ILE A 205 -14.54 12.35 -15.21
C ILE A 205 -15.93 12.10 -14.63
N GLY A 206 -16.90 12.90 -15.06
CA GLY A 206 -18.20 13.02 -14.40
C GLY A 206 -18.30 14.20 -13.43
N ALA A 207 -17.35 15.14 -13.47
CA ALA A 207 -17.49 16.42 -12.78
C ALA A 207 -18.75 17.16 -13.24
N SER A 208 -19.44 17.85 -12.33
CA SER A 208 -20.72 18.51 -12.63
C SER A 208 -20.91 19.79 -11.83
N ASN A 209 -21.73 20.71 -12.35
CA ASN A 209 -22.23 21.88 -11.64
C ASN A 209 -23.36 21.55 -10.66
N ASP A 210 -23.96 20.36 -10.78
CA ASP A 210 -24.90 19.84 -9.80
C ASP A 210 -24.17 19.54 -8.49
N ALA A 211 -24.46 20.33 -7.45
CA ALA A 211 -23.85 20.22 -6.14
C ALA A 211 -24.23 18.95 -5.38
N ASP A 212 -25.33 18.29 -5.74
CA ASP A 212 -25.78 17.05 -5.10
C ASP A 212 -25.14 15.81 -5.71
N SER A 213 -24.70 15.90 -6.97
CA SER A 213 -23.99 14.83 -7.67
C SER A 213 -22.65 14.48 -7.00
N ILE A 214 -22.29 13.19 -7.02
CA ILE A 214 -21.03 12.71 -6.44
C ILE A 214 -19.82 13.38 -7.12
N GLY A 215 -19.82 13.49 -8.45
CA GLY A 215 -18.75 14.14 -9.19
C GLY A 215 -18.66 15.64 -8.92
N GLY A 216 -19.81 16.31 -8.71
CA GLY A 216 -19.86 17.71 -8.32
C GLY A 216 -19.34 17.97 -6.90
N LYS A 217 -19.57 17.05 -5.95
CA LYS A 217 -19.02 17.10 -4.58
C LYS A 217 -17.51 16.84 -4.57
N LEU A 218 -17.06 15.79 -5.25
CA LEU A 218 -15.64 15.44 -5.33
C LEU A 218 -14.82 16.58 -5.96
N PHE A 219 -15.30 17.15 -7.07
CA PHE A 219 -14.60 18.27 -7.69
C PHE A 219 -14.58 19.52 -6.80
N ALA A 220 -15.66 19.79 -6.05
CA ALA A 220 -15.68 20.88 -5.07
C ALA A 220 -14.66 20.67 -3.95
N ASN A 221 -14.54 19.44 -3.46
CA ASN A 221 -13.60 19.09 -2.39
C ASN A 221 -12.15 19.33 -2.82
N LEU A 222 -11.76 18.89 -4.03
CA LEU A 222 -10.42 19.14 -4.58
C LEU A 222 -10.10 20.64 -4.69
N LEU A 223 -11.08 21.46 -5.07
CA LEU A 223 -10.94 22.92 -5.11
C LEU A 223 -10.82 23.51 -3.70
N ALA A 224 -11.69 23.09 -2.78
CA ALA A 224 -11.76 23.63 -1.42
C ALA A 224 -10.50 23.31 -0.60
N THR A 225 -9.90 22.13 -0.79
CA THR A 225 -8.65 21.77 -0.11
C THR A 225 -7.41 22.36 -0.75
N GLY A 226 -7.54 22.97 -1.94
CA GLY A 226 -6.44 23.61 -2.64
C GLY A 226 -5.39 22.62 -3.11
N PHE A 227 -5.80 21.57 -3.83
CA PHE A 227 -4.87 20.66 -4.52
C PHE A 227 -3.81 21.46 -5.28
N THR A 228 -2.54 21.05 -5.15
CA THR A 228 -1.40 21.88 -5.57
C THR A 228 -1.09 21.80 -7.07
N GLY A 229 -1.68 20.85 -7.80
CA GLY A 229 -1.55 20.71 -9.26
C GLY A 229 -2.80 21.15 -10.04
N PRO A 230 -2.76 21.15 -11.38
CA PRO A 230 -3.93 21.43 -12.21
C PRO A 230 -5.05 20.39 -12.02
N LEU A 231 -6.29 20.91 -12.05
CA LEU A 231 -7.53 20.15 -11.97
C LEU A 231 -8.31 20.25 -13.29
N TYR A 232 -8.67 19.10 -13.85
CA TYR A 232 -9.35 18.98 -15.14
C TYR A 232 -10.74 18.35 -14.98
N PRO A 233 -11.83 19.13 -14.94
CA PRO A 233 -13.16 18.57 -15.01
C PRO A 233 -13.44 18.04 -16.42
N VAL A 234 -13.92 16.78 -16.51
CA VAL A 234 -14.30 16.17 -17.78
C VAL A 234 -15.81 15.93 -17.78
N ASN A 235 -16.51 16.62 -18.68
CA ASN A 235 -17.96 16.59 -18.85
C ASN A 235 -18.34 16.90 -20.32
N PRO A 236 -19.07 16.02 -21.02
CA PRO A 236 -19.42 16.21 -22.43
C PRO A 236 -20.44 17.33 -22.68
N SER A 237 -21.25 17.68 -21.69
CA SER A 237 -22.38 18.59 -21.84
C SER A 237 -22.11 20.00 -21.31
N SER A 238 -21.07 20.17 -20.49
CA SER A 238 -20.79 21.44 -19.82
C SER A 238 -19.37 21.90 -20.12
N PRO A 239 -19.19 23.05 -20.81
CA PRO A 239 -17.85 23.56 -21.13
C PRO A 239 -17.15 24.20 -19.92
N VAL A 240 -17.86 24.45 -18.81
CA VAL A 240 -17.34 25.03 -17.58
C VAL A 240 -18.00 24.34 -16.38
N VAL A 241 -17.18 23.82 -15.46
CA VAL A 241 -17.65 23.23 -14.19
C VAL A 241 -17.01 24.00 -13.04
N ARG A 242 -17.83 24.59 -12.15
CA ARG A 242 -17.39 25.39 -10.99
C ARG A 242 -16.32 26.43 -11.34
N SER A 243 -16.54 27.18 -12.42
CA SER A 243 -15.63 28.22 -12.94
C SER A 243 -14.30 27.70 -13.50
N VAL A 244 -14.15 26.39 -13.67
CA VAL A 244 -12.98 25.76 -14.31
C VAL A 244 -13.38 25.26 -15.70
N ARG A 245 -12.51 25.47 -16.70
CA ARG A 245 -12.74 24.96 -18.06
C ARG A 245 -12.86 23.44 -18.04
N ALA A 246 -13.93 22.92 -18.62
CA ALA A 246 -14.17 21.49 -18.73
C ALA A 246 -13.93 20.99 -20.15
N TYR A 247 -13.58 19.70 -20.23
CA TYR A 247 -13.25 19.01 -21.48
C TYR A 247 -14.28 17.91 -21.74
N PRO A 248 -14.70 17.65 -22.99
CA PRO A 248 -15.68 16.61 -23.28
C PRO A 248 -15.17 15.21 -22.96
N THR A 249 -13.90 14.96 -23.25
CA THR A 249 -13.20 13.69 -23.02
C THR A 249 -11.83 13.91 -22.37
N ILE A 250 -11.26 12.87 -21.77
CA ILE A 250 -9.92 12.94 -21.16
C ILE A 250 -8.81 13.16 -22.20
N GLY A 251 -9.00 12.65 -23.44
CA GLY A 251 -8.04 12.83 -24.53
C GLY A 251 -7.95 14.26 -25.08
N GLU A 252 -8.93 15.12 -24.75
CA GLU A 252 -8.92 16.54 -25.12
C GLU A 252 -8.24 17.44 -24.07
N VAL A 253 -7.84 16.87 -22.93
CA VAL A 253 -7.07 17.60 -21.93
C VAL A 253 -5.68 17.90 -22.50
N PRO A 254 -5.22 19.16 -22.51
CA PRO A 254 -3.98 19.56 -23.19
C PRO A 254 -2.71 19.07 -22.49
N ASP A 255 -2.81 18.71 -21.22
CA ASP A 255 -1.69 18.26 -20.39
C ASP A 255 -1.81 16.78 -20.06
N ARG A 256 -0.67 16.17 -19.74
CA ARG A 256 -0.61 14.80 -19.22
C ARG A 256 -1.32 14.73 -17.85
N VAL A 257 -2.31 13.85 -17.73
CA VAL A 257 -3.02 13.58 -16.48
C VAL A 257 -2.35 12.43 -15.75
N ASP A 258 -1.95 12.64 -14.49
CA ASP A 258 -1.34 11.58 -13.66
C ASP A 258 -2.41 10.69 -13.00
N LEU A 259 -3.52 11.29 -12.52
CA LEU A 259 -4.60 10.62 -11.79
C LEU A 259 -5.98 11.01 -12.34
N ALA A 260 -6.87 10.04 -12.55
CA ALA A 260 -8.27 10.30 -12.93
C ALA A 260 -9.27 9.70 -11.93
N PHE A 261 -10.20 10.53 -11.44
CA PHE A 261 -11.39 10.06 -10.71
C PHE A 261 -12.51 9.77 -11.71
N VAL A 262 -13.03 8.55 -11.71
CA VAL A 262 -14.10 8.10 -12.60
C VAL A 262 -15.41 8.03 -11.83
N VAL A 263 -16.32 8.96 -12.13
CA VAL A 263 -17.60 9.16 -11.44
C VAL A 263 -18.74 9.24 -12.45
N VAL A 264 -18.84 8.21 -13.30
CA VAL A 264 -19.85 8.11 -14.38
C VAL A 264 -20.75 6.89 -14.18
N PRO A 265 -21.95 6.85 -14.78
CA PRO A 265 -22.78 5.65 -14.75
C PRO A 265 -22.02 4.39 -15.21
N ARG A 266 -22.23 3.26 -14.53
CA ARG A 266 -21.47 2.00 -14.72
C ARG A 266 -21.29 1.56 -16.17
N ARG A 267 -22.27 1.82 -17.04
CA ARG A 267 -22.24 1.48 -18.47
C ARG A 267 -21.15 2.20 -19.27
N PHE A 268 -20.61 3.31 -18.76
CA PHE A 268 -19.58 4.10 -19.43
C PHE A 268 -18.17 3.88 -18.84
N VAL A 269 -18.05 3.15 -17.73
CA VAL A 269 -16.78 3.05 -16.99
C VAL A 269 -15.69 2.37 -17.81
N LEU A 270 -16.01 1.30 -18.56
CA LEU A 270 -15.04 0.58 -19.37
C LEU A 270 -14.47 1.46 -20.50
N ASP A 271 -15.33 2.19 -21.20
CA ASP A 271 -14.91 3.10 -22.27
C ASP A 271 -14.07 4.25 -21.73
N VAL A 272 -14.47 4.82 -20.58
CA VAL A 272 -13.68 5.85 -19.89
C VAL A 272 -12.32 5.30 -19.45
N ALA A 273 -12.25 4.08 -18.93
CA ALA A 273 -10.99 3.45 -18.55
C ALA A 273 -10.06 3.26 -19.75
N ARG A 274 -10.60 2.86 -20.92
CA ARG A 274 -9.81 2.79 -22.17
C ARG A 274 -9.27 4.17 -22.57
N GLN A 275 -10.11 5.20 -22.55
CA GLN A 275 -9.68 6.57 -22.86
C GLN A 275 -8.62 7.09 -21.89
N CYS A 276 -8.70 6.76 -20.59
CA CYS A 276 -7.66 7.07 -19.62
C CYS A 276 -6.34 6.39 -19.97
N GLY A 277 -6.40 5.11 -20.35
CA GLY A 277 -5.24 4.34 -20.79
C GLY A 277 -4.58 4.95 -22.04
N GLU A 278 -5.37 5.28 -23.06
CA GLU A 278 -4.92 5.95 -24.29
C GLU A 278 -4.31 7.33 -24.02
N ALA A 279 -4.87 8.08 -23.06
CA ALA A 279 -4.33 9.37 -22.61
C ALA A 279 -3.08 9.24 -21.71
N GLY A 280 -2.63 8.02 -21.40
CA GLY A 280 -1.43 7.76 -20.60
C GLY A 280 -1.59 8.09 -19.10
N VAL A 281 -2.82 8.04 -18.59
CA VAL A 281 -3.11 8.16 -17.16
C VAL A 281 -2.43 7.02 -16.41
N ARG A 282 -1.85 7.27 -15.22
CA ARG A 282 -1.15 6.23 -14.45
C ARG A 282 -1.99 5.65 -13.32
N GLY A 283 -2.80 6.48 -12.68
CA GLY A 283 -3.71 6.07 -11.61
C GLY A 283 -5.15 6.38 -11.97
N ILE A 284 -6.07 5.44 -11.71
CA ILE A 284 -7.50 5.70 -11.78
C ILE A 284 -8.16 5.37 -10.44
N VAL A 285 -9.17 6.15 -10.06
CA VAL A 285 -10.00 5.91 -8.88
C VAL A 285 -11.43 5.79 -9.34
N VAL A 286 -11.96 4.56 -9.33
CA VAL A 286 -13.29 4.27 -9.83
C VAL A 286 -14.27 4.33 -8.67
N ILE A 287 -15.00 5.45 -8.59
CA ILE A 287 -16.00 5.70 -7.55
C ILE A 287 -17.27 4.90 -7.84
N SER A 288 -17.60 4.75 -9.11
CA SER A 288 -18.83 4.11 -9.57
C SER A 288 -19.00 2.67 -9.06
N ALA A 289 -20.22 2.37 -8.58
CA ALA A 289 -20.66 1.03 -8.22
C ALA A 289 -21.30 0.29 -9.43
N GLY A 290 -21.78 -0.92 -9.21
CA GLY A 290 -22.36 -1.84 -10.18
C GLY A 290 -21.40 -2.91 -10.69
N PHE A 291 -20.48 -3.39 -9.87
CA PHE A 291 -19.43 -4.36 -10.22
C PHE A 291 -19.59 -5.65 -9.40
N SER A 292 -18.52 -6.29 -8.94
CA SER A 292 -18.62 -7.62 -8.29
C SER A 292 -19.59 -7.67 -7.11
N GLU A 293 -19.86 -6.54 -6.45
CA GLU A 293 -20.81 -6.44 -5.34
C GLU A 293 -22.28 -6.65 -5.74
N VAL A 294 -22.63 -6.57 -7.03
CA VAL A 294 -24.01 -6.81 -7.52
C VAL A 294 -24.22 -8.20 -8.12
N GLY A 295 -23.23 -9.10 -8.03
CA GLY A 295 -23.34 -10.48 -8.50
C GLY A 295 -22.51 -10.78 -9.75
N SER A 296 -22.80 -11.91 -10.42
CA SER A 296 -21.96 -12.48 -11.48
C SER A 296 -21.75 -11.59 -12.70
N GLU A 297 -22.80 -10.91 -13.19
CA GLU A 297 -22.68 -9.96 -14.30
C GLU A 297 -21.77 -8.78 -13.96
N GLY A 298 -21.87 -8.30 -12.71
CA GLY A 298 -21.00 -7.26 -12.20
C GLY A 298 -19.56 -7.73 -12.01
N ALA A 299 -19.35 -8.98 -11.61
CA ALA A 299 -18.03 -9.59 -11.52
C ALA A 299 -17.34 -9.71 -12.89
N ALA A 300 -18.07 -10.14 -13.93
CA ALA A 300 -17.55 -10.17 -15.30
C ALA A 300 -17.15 -8.76 -15.80
N ARG A 301 -17.95 -7.74 -15.46
CA ARG A 301 -17.62 -6.34 -15.77
C ARG A 301 -16.38 -5.85 -15.02
N GLU A 302 -16.19 -6.27 -13.77
CA GLU A 302 -15.01 -5.93 -12.97
C GLU A 302 -13.74 -6.58 -13.51
N GLU A 303 -13.85 -7.82 -13.99
CA GLU A 303 -12.77 -8.53 -14.67
C GLU A 303 -12.35 -7.80 -15.95
N GLU A 304 -13.31 -7.40 -16.80
CA GLU A 304 -13.03 -6.60 -18.00
C GLU A 304 -12.39 -5.23 -17.66
N LEU A 305 -12.89 -4.55 -16.63
CA LEU A 305 -12.29 -3.30 -16.16
C LEU A 305 -10.84 -3.50 -15.70
N THR A 306 -10.58 -4.58 -14.96
CA THR A 306 -9.26 -4.92 -14.46
C THR A 306 -8.30 -5.26 -15.59
N GLU A 307 -8.77 -5.97 -16.62
CA GLU A 307 -8.00 -6.25 -17.84
C GLU A 307 -7.62 -4.97 -18.57
N ILE A 308 -8.55 -4.01 -18.73
CA ILE A 308 -8.25 -2.71 -19.34
C ILE A 308 -7.16 -1.97 -18.55
N VAL A 309 -7.30 -1.91 -17.22
CA VAL A 309 -6.32 -1.28 -16.32
C VAL A 309 -4.94 -1.87 -16.51
N ARG A 310 -4.84 -3.20 -16.58
CA ARG A 310 -3.58 -3.93 -16.74
C ARG A 310 -2.96 -3.74 -18.12
N THR A 311 -3.76 -3.81 -19.19
CA THR A 311 -3.30 -3.63 -20.58
C THR A 311 -2.60 -2.29 -20.78
N TYR A 312 -3.13 -1.23 -20.18
CA TYR A 312 -2.54 0.11 -20.25
C TYR A 312 -1.51 0.39 -19.14
N GLY A 313 -1.24 -0.58 -18.26
CA GLY A 313 -0.28 -0.45 -17.17
C GLY A 313 -0.68 0.59 -16.12
N MET A 314 -1.99 0.88 -16.00
CA MET A 314 -2.56 1.74 -14.96
C MET A 314 -2.66 1.00 -13.63
N ARG A 315 -2.81 1.74 -12.53
CA ARG A 315 -3.26 1.20 -11.24
C ARG A 315 -4.62 1.76 -10.85
N MET A 316 -5.45 0.95 -10.21
CA MET A 316 -6.83 1.30 -9.85
C MET A 316 -7.13 1.12 -8.36
N VAL A 317 -7.70 2.18 -7.76
CA VAL A 317 -8.46 2.08 -6.50
C VAL A 317 -9.95 1.91 -6.83
N GLY A 318 -10.61 0.96 -6.16
CA GLY A 318 -12.00 0.60 -6.40
C GLY A 318 -12.15 -0.68 -7.25
N PRO A 319 -13.25 -0.81 -8.03
CA PRO A 319 -14.38 0.13 -8.13
C PRO A 319 -15.20 0.20 -6.83
N ASN A 320 -16.34 0.91 -6.87
CA ASN A 320 -17.26 1.04 -5.74
C ASN A 320 -16.56 1.54 -4.46
N CYS A 321 -15.87 2.68 -4.56
CA CYS A 321 -15.11 3.25 -3.45
C CYS A 321 -15.50 4.69 -3.17
N MET A 322 -15.11 5.19 -2.00
CA MET A 322 -15.31 6.60 -1.63
C MET A 322 -14.25 7.53 -2.25
N GLY A 323 -13.11 6.97 -2.65
CA GLY A 323 -11.94 7.71 -3.12
C GLY A 323 -10.79 7.72 -2.10
N LEU A 324 -9.92 8.73 -2.20
CA LEU A 324 -8.72 8.83 -1.38
C LEU A 324 -8.38 10.27 -0.97
N ILE A 325 -7.61 10.40 0.10
CA ILE A 325 -7.11 11.66 0.66
C ILE A 325 -5.60 11.57 0.87
N ASN A 326 -4.89 12.67 0.57
CA ASN A 326 -3.53 12.92 1.03
C ASN A 326 -3.47 14.33 1.64
N THR A 327 -3.14 14.41 2.92
CA THR A 327 -3.10 15.68 3.67
C THR A 327 -1.74 16.38 3.61
N ALA A 328 -0.74 15.77 2.96
CA ALA A 328 0.58 16.36 2.77
C ALA A 328 0.45 17.80 2.24
N PRO A 329 1.10 18.80 2.88
CA PRO A 329 0.99 20.19 2.45
C PRO A 329 1.42 20.45 1.00
N SER A 330 2.30 19.60 0.45
CA SER A 330 2.77 19.63 -0.92
C SER A 330 1.78 19.05 -1.94
N VAL A 331 0.73 18.36 -1.51
CA VAL A 331 -0.26 17.69 -2.37
C VAL A 331 -1.67 18.23 -2.13
N ARG A 332 -2.18 18.16 -0.89
CA ARG A 332 -3.54 18.58 -0.49
C ARG A 332 -4.67 17.98 -1.34
N LEU A 333 -4.67 16.66 -1.45
CA LEU A 333 -5.61 15.91 -2.28
C LEU A 333 -6.81 15.46 -1.45
N ASN A 334 -8.01 15.98 -1.73
CA ASN A 334 -9.27 15.39 -1.26
C ASN A 334 -10.09 14.87 -2.44
N GLY A 335 -9.75 13.67 -2.89
CA GLY A 335 -10.41 12.97 -3.98
C GLY A 335 -11.63 12.16 -3.54
N THR A 336 -12.37 12.64 -2.54
CA THR A 336 -13.56 11.96 -2.02
C THR A 336 -14.80 12.83 -2.21
N PHE A 337 -15.99 12.25 -2.03
CA PHE A 337 -17.25 13.01 -1.95
C PHE A 337 -17.72 13.22 -0.50
N SER A 338 -16.85 12.98 0.48
CA SER A 338 -17.13 13.26 1.89
C SER A 338 -17.11 14.78 2.14
N PRO A 339 -18.06 15.36 2.90
CA PRO A 339 -17.98 16.76 3.30
C PRO A 339 -16.93 17.00 4.39
N ILE A 340 -16.30 15.94 4.90
CA ILE A 340 -15.37 15.98 6.03
C ILE A 340 -13.95 15.78 5.52
N TYR A 341 -13.08 16.74 5.83
CA TYR A 341 -11.65 16.67 5.59
C TYR A 341 -10.93 16.55 6.93
N PRO A 342 -10.17 15.46 7.18
CA PRO A 342 -9.53 15.23 8.46
C PRO A 342 -8.37 16.20 8.69
N PRO A 343 -7.97 16.44 9.96
CA PRO A 343 -6.74 17.15 10.24
C PRO A 343 -5.53 16.38 9.67
N ALA A 344 -4.49 17.11 9.29
CA ALA A 344 -3.24 16.48 8.83
C ALA A 344 -2.49 15.86 10.01
N GLY A 345 -1.85 14.71 9.79
CA GLY A 345 -0.96 14.09 10.76
C GLY A 345 -0.26 12.88 10.18
N ASN A 346 0.01 11.88 11.02
CA ASN A 346 0.89 10.75 10.73
C ASN A 346 0.20 9.38 10.75
N VAL A 347 -1.13 9.34 10.78
CA VAL A 347 -1.90 8.10 10.71
C VAL A 347 -2.37 7.84 9.28
N ALA A 348 -1.92 6.75 8.66
CA ALA A 348 -2.45 6.29 7.39
C ALA A 348 -3.58 5.29 7.59
N MET A 349 -4.63 5.37 6.78
CA MET A 349 -5.82 4.54 6.94
C MET A 349 -6.31 3.91 5.64
N SER A 350 -6.60 2.61 5.69
CA SER A 350 -7.31 1.89 4.63
C SER A 350 -8.68 1.42 5.13
N SER A 351 -9.74 1.71 4.38
CA SER A 351 -11.09 1.20 4.64
C SER A 351 -11.66 0.46 3.44
N GLN A 352 -12.11 -0.77 3.66
CA GLN A 352 -12.88 -1.50 2.64
C GLN A 352 -14.33 -1.01 2.52
N SER A 353 -14.88 -0.36 3.55
CA SER A 353 -16.23 0.20 3.53
C SER A 353 -16.20 1.70 3.21
N GLY A 354 -16.88 2.10 2.12
CA GLY A 354 -17.03 3.50 1.74
C GLY A 354 -17.94 4.29 2.70
N ALA A 355 -19.10 3.73 3.06
CA ALA A 355 -20.05 4.38 3.97
C ALA A 355 -19.46 4.59 5.37
N LEU A 356 -18.76 3.57 5.89
CA LEU A 356 -18.04 3.70 7.16
C LEU A 356 -16.89 4.70 7.05
N GLY A 357 -16.29 4.86 5.87
CA GLY A 357 -15.26 5.85 5.58
C GLY A 357 -15.66 7.28 5.97
N VAL A 358 -16.91 7.69 5.74
CA VAL A 358 -17.39 9.02 6.15
C VAL A 358 -17.41 9.15 7.68
N ALA A 359 -17.95 8.16 8.38
CA ALA A 359 -18.01 8.15 9.84
C ALA A 359 -16.60 8.10 10.47
N ILE A 360 -15.69 7.37 9.83
CA ILE A 360 -14.27 7.31 10.19
C ILE A 360 -13.62 8.71 10.10
N LEU A 361 -13.85 9.43 9.00
CA LEU A 361 -13.31 10.78 8.82
C LEU A 361 -13.92 11.78 9.81
N ASP A 362 -15.22 11.66 10.10
CA ASP A 362 -15.90 12.44 11.16
C ASP A 362 -15.28 12.18 12.52
N TYR A 363 -15.09 10.91 12.87
CA TYR A 363 -14.49 10.51 14.14
C TYR A 363 -13.06 11.05 14.28
N ALA A 364 -12.24 10.89 13.24
CA ALA A 364 -10.88 11.45 13.22
C ALA A 364 -10.88 12.97 13.41
N THR A 365 -11.82 13.68 12.78
CA THR A 365 -11.94 15.14 12.89
C THR A 365 -12.35 15.56 14.30
N ARG A 366 -13.38 14.94 14.88
CA ARG A 366 -13.88 15.28 16.23
C ARG A 366 -12.86 14.98 17.33
N ASN A 367 -12.04 13.95 17.14
CA ASN A 367 -11.02 13.55 18.10
C ASN A 367 -9.61 14.09 17.76
N ASN A 368 -9.52 15.01 16.79
CA ASN A 368 -8.27 15.62 16.33
C ASN A 368 -7.15 14.61 15.98
N ILE A 369 -7.53 13.50 15.36
CA ILE A 369 -6.60 12.46 14.93
C ILE A 369 -6.09 12.80 13.54
N GLY A 370 -4.83 13.18 13.47
CA GLY A 370 -4.20 13.61 12.23
C GLY A 370 -3.98 12.46 11.25
N ILE A 371 -4.63 12.54 10.10
CA ILE A 371 -4.52 11.57 9.01
C ILE A 371 -3.41 12.02 8.05
N SER A 372 -2.48 11.14 7.69
CA SER A 372 -1.53 11.38 6.60
C SER A 372 -2.20 11.09 5.25
N GLN A 373 -2.75 9.88 5.12
CA GLN A 373 -3.40 9.38 3.92
C GLN A 373 -4.61 8.52 4.30
N PHE A 374 -5.70 8.65 3.54
CA PHE A 374 -6.88 7.80 3.69
C PHE A 374 -7.25 7.19 2.33
N VAL A 375 -7.55 5.90 2.29
CA VAL A 375 -7.99 5.21 1.08
C VAL A 375 -9.22 4.37 1.36
N SER A 376 -10.31 4.65 0.66
CA SER A 376 -11.40 3.69 0.51
C SER A 376 -11.08 2.76 -0.66
N VAL A 377 -10.83 1.48 -0.39
CA VAL A 377 -10.42 0.52 -1.44
C VAL A 377 -11.58 -0.10 -2.21
N GLY A 378 -12.80 -0.02 -1.66
CA GLY A 378 -14.00 -0.60 -2.27
C GLY A 378 -13.86 -2.10 -2.54
N ASN A 379 -14.20 -2.51 -3.76
CA ASN A 379 -14.12 -3.91 -4.18
C ASN A 379 -12.69 -4.45 -4.23
N LYS A 380 -11.68 -3.56 -4.29
CA LYS A 380 -10.26 -3.93 -4.20
C LYS A 380 -9.82 -4.85 -5.35
N ALA A 381 -10.25 -4.52 -6.58
CA ALA A 381 -10.04 -5.35 -7.77
C ALA A 381 -8.58 -5.30 -8.29
N ASP A 382 -7.88 -4.19 -8.08
CA ASP A 382 -6.44 -4.05 -8.36
C ASP A 382 -5.64 -3.71 -7.11
N ILE A 383 -5.73 -2.46 -6.62
CA ILE A 383 -4.99 -2.04 -5.43
C ILE A 383 -5.60 -2.65 -4.17
N SER A 384 -4.77 -3.37 -3.41
CA SER A 384 -5.14 -4.02 -2.15
C SER A 384 -4.49 -3.38 -0.93
N GLY A 385 -4.94 -3.78 0.27
CA GLY A 385 -4.28 -3.40 1.52
C GLY A 385 -2.79 -3.78 1.56
N ASN A 386 -2.38 -4.83 0.84
CA ASN A 386 -0.95 -5.18 0.75
C ASN A 386 -0.16 -4.13 -0.04
N ASP A 387 -0.72 -3.61 -1.14
CA ASP A 387 -0.08 -2.57 -1.95
C ASP A 387 0.04 -1.27 -1.16
N LEU A 388 -1.01 -0.91 -0.40
CA LEU A 388 -1.00 0.26 0.48
C LEU A 388 0.03 0.12 1.60
N LEU A 389 0.11 -1.04 2.26
CA LEU A 389 1.15 -1.33 3.26
C LEU A 389 2.55 -1.14 2.68
N LEU A 390 2.81 -1.63 1.46
CA LEU A 390 4.11 -1.47 0.81
C LEU A 390 4.41 -0.01 0.45
N ALA A 391 3.39 0.78 0.10
CA ALA A 391 3.55 2.21 -0.16
C ALA A 391 3.85 3.00 1.13
N TRP A 392 3.15 2.69 2.22
CA TRP A 392 3.32 3.35 3.51
C TRP A 392 4.56 2.91 4.29
N GLU A 393 5.16 1.77 3.95
CA GLU A 393 6.35 1.27 4.64
C GLU A 393 7.49 2.30 4.68
N ASP A 394 7.76 2.96 3.56
CA ASP A 394 8.85 3.94 3.42
C ASP A 394 8.35 5.40 3.37
N ASP A 395 7.04 5.64 3.54
CA ASP A 395 6.48 7.00 3.60
C ASP A 395 6.91 7.70 4.90
N PRO A 396 7.71 8.78 4.85
CA PRO A 396 8.19 9.45 6.05
C PRO A 396 7.10 10.20 6.82
N GLN A 397 5.92 10.42 6.23
CA GLN A 397 4.81 11.11 6.90
C GLN A 397 3.92 10.16 7.70
N THR A 398 4.07 8.84 7.52
CA THR A 398 3.20 7.86 8.15
C THR A 398 3.95 7.11 9.23
N ASP A 399 3.50 7.22 10.48
CA ASP A 399 4.08 6.52 11.64
C ASP A 399 3.20 5.34 12.08
N VAL A 400 1.88 5.48 11.95
CA VAL A 400 0.89 4.45 12.33
C VAL A 400 -0.01 4.12 11.15
N ILE A 401 -0.32 2.84 10.99
CA ILE A 401 -1.21 2.34 9.94
C ILE A 401 -2.47 1.74 10.57
N THR A 402 -3.64 2.19 10.13
CA THR A 402 -4.93 1.65 10.56
C THR A 402 -5.68 0.98 9.41
N LEU A 403 -6.26 -0.19 9.68
CA LEU A 403 -6.92 -1.01 8.67
C LEU A 403 -8.33 -1.41 9.11
N TYR A 404 -9.34 -1.08 8.30
CA TYR A 404 -10.66 -1.69 8.39
C TYR A 404 -10.82 -2.76 7.31
N LEU A 405 -10.92 -4.03 7.74
CA LEU A 405 -10.84 -5.19 6.86
C LEU A 405 -12.13 -6.05 6.88
N GLU A 406 -12.70 -6.27 5.70
CA GLU A 406 -13.81 -7.22 5.51
C GLU A 406 -13.31 -8.57 4.99
N SER A 407 -12.27 -8.58 4.14
CA SER A 407 -11.66 -9.81 3.60
C SER A 407 -10.14 -9.72 3.38
N PHE A 408 -9.47 -10.88 3.45
CA PHE A 408 -8.06 -11.03 3.05
C PHE A 408 -8.00 -11.58 1.63
N GLY A 409 -7.24 -10.93 0.75
CA GLY A 409 -6.92 -11.52 -0.56
C GLY A 409 -5.83 -12.59 -0.40
N ALA A 410 -4.60 -12.14 -0.13
CA ALA A 410 -3.43 -13.02 0.04
C ALA A 410 -2.92 -12.99 1.50
N PRO A 411 -3.48 -13.81 2.42
CA PRO A 411 -3.15 -13.74 3.85
C PRO A 411 -1.68 -14.06 4.17
N ARG A 412 -1.04 -14.96 3.41
CA ARG A 412 0.41 -15.23 3.54
C ARG A 412 1.26 -14.01 3.18
N LYS A 413 0.92 -13.34 2.07
CA LYS A 413 1.58 -12.10 1.63
C LYS A 413 1.37 -10.99 2.64
N PHE A 414 0.13 -10.83 3.12
CA PHE A 414 -0.22 -9.88 4.18
C PHE A 414 0.62 -10.11 5.44
N SER A 415 0.64 -11.34 5.98
CA SER A 415 1.40 -11.66 7.20
C SER A 415 2.88 -11.34 7.07
N ARG A 416 3.51 -11.69 5.93
CA ARG A 416 4.92 -11.37 5.65
C ARG A 416 5.18 -9.86 5.62
N ILE A 417 4.33 -9.10 4.94
CA ILE A 417 4.47 -7.64 4.80
C ILE A 417 4.23 -6.96 6.15
N ALA A 418 3.10 -7.25 6.80
CA ALA A 418 2.72 -6.67 8.07
C ALA A 418 3.75 -6.96 9.17
N ARG A 419 4.31 -8.19 9.25
CA ARG A 419 5.37 -8.54 10.21
C ARG A 419 6.64 -7.72 10.04
N ARG A 420 7.00 -7.38 8.80
CA ARG A 420 8.17 -6.55 8.51
C ARG A 420 7.91 -5.10 8.88
N ILE A 421 6.77 -4.56 8.46
CA ILE A 421 6.39 -3.16 8.69
C ILE A 421 6.15 -2.90 10.17
N GLY A 422 5.41 -3.79 10.85
CA GLY A 422 5.05 -3.72 12.27
C GLY A 422 6.24 -3.60 13.24
N ARG A 423 7.46 -3.93 12.80
CA ARG A 423 8.69 -3.71 13.57
C ARG A 423 9.13 -2.25 13.64
N ARG A 424 8.64 -1.41 12.72
CA ARG A 424 8.99 0.02 12.61
C ARG A 424 7.76 0.91 12.75
N LYS A 425 6.64 0.51 12.16
CA LYS A 425 5.39 1.27 12.11
C LYS A 425 4.25 0.40 12.63
N PRO A 426 3.64 0.72 13.78
CA PRO A 426 2.53 -0.05 14.32
C PRO A 426 1.38 -0.18 13.32
N ILE A 427 0.78 -1.37 13.25
CA ILE A 427 -0.41 -1.64 12.43
C ILE A 427 -1.55 -2.02 13.35
N VAL A 428 -2.62 -1.22 13.35
CA VAL A 428 -3.83 -1.47 14.11
C VAL A 428 -4.96 -1.85 13.16
N ALA A 429 -5.75 -2.88 13.47
CA ALA A 429 -6.77 -3.37 12.55
C ALA A 429 -8.09 -3.72 13.24
N VAL A 430 -9.20 -3.28 12.62
CA VAL A 430 -10.55 -3.76 12.90
C VAL A 430 -10.94 -4.77 11.83
N LYS A 431 -11.35 -5.96 12.26
CA LYS A 431 -11.89 -7.01 11.38
C LYS A 431 -13.40 -7.07 11.50
N ALA A 432 -14.13 -6.78 10.43
CA ALA A 432 -15.57 -6.98 10.36
C ALA A 432 -15.94 -8.46 10.19
N GLY A 433 -17.17 -8.86 10.50
CA GLY A 433 -17.67 -10.21 10.22
C GLY A 433 -17.08 -11.34 11.09
N ARG A 434 -16.77 -11.04 12.35
CA ARG A 434 -16.13 -11.96 13.32
C ARG A 434 -17.02 -13.11 13.78
N THR A 435 -18.32 -12.84 13.87
CA THR A 435 -19.31 -13.83 14.33
C THR A 435 -19.91 -14.58 13.15
N LYS A 436 -20.55 -15.74 13.39
CA LYS A 436 -21.27 -16.46 12.33
C LYS A 436 -22.29 -15.57 11.60
N ALA A 437 -22.97 -14.69 12.33
CA ALA A 437 -23.95 -13.77 11.75
C ALA A 437 -23.27 -12.65 10.94
N GLY A 438 -22.24 -12.00 11.51
CA GLY A 438 -21.52 -10.93 10.82
C GLY A 438 -20.76 -11.43 9.59
N SER A 439 -20.20 -12.64 9.66
CA SER A 439 -19.47 -13.26 8.56
C SER A 439 -20.38 -13.52 7.35
N ARG A 440 -21.61 -14.03 7.60
CA ARG A 440 -22.62 -14.16 6.54
C ARG A 440 -22.99 -12.81 5.93
N ALA A 441 -23.24 -11.79 6.77
CA ALA A 441 -23.58 -10.46 6.29
C ALA A 441 -22.46 -9.85 5.43
N ALA A 442 -21.20 -9.96 5.86
CA ALA A 442 -20.04 -9.49 5.11
C ALA A 442 -19.86 -10.24 3.78
N SER A 443 -20.06 -11.57 3.77
CA SER A 443 -19.98 -12.35 2.52
C SER A 443 -21.07 -11.99 1.51
N SER A 444 -22.29 -11.71 1.97
CA SER A 444 -23.37 -11.24 1.10
C SER A 444 -23.15 -9.80 0.60
N HIS A 445 -22.47 -8.97 1.38
CA HIS A 445 -22.15 -7.58 1.02
C HIS A 445 -20.99 -7.46 0.02
N THR A 446 -19.97 -8.32 0.15
CA THR A 446 -18.75 -8.25 -0.67
C THR A 446 -18.68 -9.28 -1.79
N GLY A 447 -19.54 -10.29 -1.77
CA GLY A 447 -19.43 -11.46 -2.65
C GLY A 447 -18.22 -12.36 -2.36
N ALA A 448 -17.38 -12.02 -1.37
CA ALA A 448 -16.17 -12.77 -1.03
C ALA A 448 -16.44 -13.90 -0.03
N LEU A 449 -15.63 -14.97 -0.11
CA LEU A 449 -15.69 -16.09 0.82
C LEU A 449 -15.39 -15.66 2.27
N ALA A 450 -16.26 -16.11 3.19
CA ALA A 450 -16.09 -15.93 4.61
C ALA A 450 -14.79 -16.58 5.13
N SER A 451 -13.91 -15.80 5.74
CA SER A 451 -12.71 -16.31 6.42
C SER A 451 -13.03 -16.70 7.87
N SER A 452 -12.39 -17.75 8.38
CA SER A 452 -12.49 -18.14 9.79
C SER A 452 -11.87 -17.07 10.69
N ASP A 453 -12.60 -16.56 11.67
CA ASP A 453 -12.12 -15.52 12.58
C ASP A 453 -10.90 -15.97 13.40
N VAL A 454 -10.86 -17.26 13.78
CA VAL A 454 -9.72 -17.88 14.49
C VAL A 454 -8.45 -17.84 13.62
N ALA A 455 -8.60 -18.10 12.32
CA ALA A 455 -7.46 -18.04 11.40
C ALA A 455 -6.96 -16.61 11.21
N VAL A 456 -7.88 -15.64 11.16
CA VAL A 456 -7.54 -14.21 11.10
C VAL A 456 -6.79 -13.76 12.35
N ASP A 457 -7.27 -14.17 13.53
CA ASP A 457 -6.63 -13.86 14.81
C ASP A 457 -5.18 -14.37 14.86
N ALA A 458 -4.98 -15.63 14.46
CA ALA A 458 -3.66 -16.23 14.38
C ALA A 458 -2.73 -15.49 13.40
N VAL A 459 -3.25 -15.08 12.23
CA VAL A 459 -2.50 -14.30 11.25
C VAL A 459 -2.10 -12.94 11.81
N PHE A 460 -3.00 -12.23 12.49
CA PHE A 460 -2.68 -10.94 13.12
C PHE A 460 -1.64 -11.07 14.22
N ARG A 461 -1.82 -12.03 15.14
CA ARG A 461 -0.85 -12.29 16.21
C ARG A 461 0.53 -12.64 15.66
N GLN A 462 0.61 -13.52 14.65
CA GLN A 462 1.89 -13.89 14.04
C GLN A 462 2.54 -12.73 13.26
N ALA A 463 1.71 -11.84 12.70
CA ALA A 463 2.17 -10.67 11.97
C ALA A 463 2.49 -9.46 12.87
N GLY A 464 2.18 -9.51 14.16
CA GLY A 464 2.33 -8.36 15.07
C GLY A 464 1.34 -7.23 14.78
N VAL A 465 0.17 -7.54 14.21
CA VAL A 465 -0.92 -6.57 14.00
C VAL A 465 -1.72 -6.46 15.29
N ILE A 466 -1.92 -5.23 15.78
CA ILE A 466 -2.73 -4.92 16.94
C ILE A 466 -4.19 -4.99 16.52
N ARG A 467 -4.87 -6.06 16.92
CA ARG A 467 -6.29 -6.25 16.64
C ARG A 467 -7.13 -5.50 17.67
N VAL A 468 -8.11 -4.74 17.20
CA VAL A 468 -9.13 -4.10 18.03
C VAL A 468 -10.53 -4.44 17.53
N ASP A 469 -11.53 -4.20 18.36
CA ASP A 469 -12.88 -4.68 18.16
C ASP A 469 -13.83 -3.59 17.61
N THR A 470 -13.50 -2.33 17.87
CA THR A 470 -14.32 -1.16 17.50
C THR A 470 -13.49 -0.09 16.76
N ILE A 471 -14.17 0.82 16.06
CA ILE A 471 -13.50 1.95 15.38
C ILE A 471 -12.96 2.95 16.41
N GLU A 472 -13.66 3.08 17.53
CA GLU A 472 -13.28 3.88 18.69
C GLU A 472 -11.95 3.38 19.27
N GLU A 473 -11.82 2.06 19.52
CA GLU A 473 -10.56 1.45 19.96
C GLU A 473 -9.45 1.57 18.92
N LEU A 474 -9.76 1.41 17.62
CA LEU A 474 -8.80 1.57 16.53
C LEU A 474 -8.12 2.94 16.60
N PHE A 475 -8.94 3.97 16.76
CA PHE A 475 -8.47 5.35 16.79
C PHE A 475 -7.85 5.74 18.13
N ALA A 476 -8.35 5.22 19.25
CA ALA A 476 -7.71 5.41 20.55
C ALA A 476 -6.29 4.83 20.57
N ALA A 477 -6.13 3.60 20.09
CA ALA A 477 -4.82 2.96 19.96
C ALA A 477 -3.92 3.71 18.97
N ALA A 478 -4.46 4.11 17.81
CA ALA A 478 -3.69 4.85 16.82
C ALA A 478 -3.20 6.19 17.36
N ASN A 479 -4.03 6.93 18.09
CA ASN A 479 -3.67 8.22 18.67
C ASN A 479 -2.55 8.09 19.70
N LEU A 480 -2.59 7.06 20.55
CA LEU A 480 -1.51 6.77 21.51
C LEU A 480 -0.20 6.45 20.77
N LEU A 481 -0.24 5.51 19.81
CA LEU A 481 0.92 5.06 19.06
C LEU A 481 1.53 6.15 18.16
N ALA A 482 0.72 7.13 17.74
CA ALA A 482 1.14 8.23 16.89
C ALA A 482 1.83 9.38 17.65
N ASN A 483 1.56 9.51 18.95
CA ASN A 483 1.95 10.69 19.74
C ASN A 483 2.80 10.36 20.98
N GLN A 484 3.00 9.07 21.30
CA GLN A 484 3.76 8.63 22.47
C GLN A 484 4.77 7.54 22.10
N PRO A 485 5.89 7.41 22.85
CA PRO A 485 6.79 6.28 22.69
C PRO A 485 6.06 4.97 23.04
N VAL A 486 6.50 3.87 22.44
CA VAL A 486 6.05 2.53 22.82
C VAL A 486 6.66 2.21 24.20
N PRO A 487 5.85 1.81 25.19
CA PRO A 487 6.37 1.54 26.54
C PRO A 487 7.32 0.34 26.52
N GLU A 488 8.41 0.44 27.28
CA GLU A 488 9.44 -0.62 27.36
C GLU A 488 8.98 -1.87 28.12
N GLY A 489 7.89 -1.75 28.87
CA GLY A 489 7.31 -2.82 29.68
C GLY A 489 5.85 -2.58 30.01
N GLY A 490 5.31 -3.39 30.93
CA GLY A 490 3.90 -3.38 31.31
C GLY A 490 3.58 -2.70 32.63
N ARG A 491 4.53 -1.97 33.25
CA ARG A 491 4.33 -1.31 34.54
C ARG A 491 3.63 0.04 34.36
N VAL A 492 2.50 0.24 35.01
CA VAL A 492 1.69 1.46 34.88
C VAL A 492 1.59 2.18 36.22
N GLY A 493 1.89 3.47 36.22
CA GLY A 493 1.57 4.39 37.33
C GLY A 493 0.32 5.18 37.01
N ILE A 494 -0.63 5.26 37.94
CA ILE A 494 -1.83 6.08 37.78
C ILE A 494 -1.71 7.34 38.66
N VAL A 495 -2.05 8.50 38.10
CA VAL A 495 -2.25 9.76 38.83
C VAL A 495 -3.68 10.22 38.59
N THR A 496 -4.46 10.45 39.65
CA THR A 496 -5.88 10.78 39.56
C THR A 496 -6.30 11.86 40.56
N ASN A 497 -7.37 12.59 40.30
CA ASN A 497 -8.09 13.38 41.33
C ASN A 497 -9.40 12.71 41.81
N ALA A 498 -9.65 11.49 41.34
CA ALA A 498 -10.84 10.71 41.67
C ALA A 498 -10.51 9.21 41.77
N GLY A 499 -10.63 8.65 42.98
CA GLY A 499 -10.34 7.24 43.23
C GLY A 499 -11.24 6.25 42.47
N GLY A 500 -12.53 6.53 42.30
CA GLY A 500 -13.47 5.63 41.62
C GLY A 500 -13.04 5.25 40.18
N PRO A 501 -12.84 6.24 39.28
CA PRO A 501 -12.28 6.00 37.96
C PRO A 501 -10.91 5.31 37.94
N ALA A 502 -10.04 5.59 38.91
CA ALA A 502 -8.73 4.95 39.00
C ALA A 502 -8.81 3.47 39.38
N ILE A 503 -9.78 3.07 40.21
CA ILE A 503 -10.06 1.65 40.49
C ILE A 503 -10.49 0.93 39.21
N LEU A 504 -11.42 1.51 38.44
CA LEU A 504 -11.85 0.93 37.16
C LEU A 504 -10.70 0.82 36.15
N ALA A 505 -9.81 1.82 36.12
CA ALA A 505 -8.62 1.77 35.29
C ALA A 505 -7.64 0.67 35.75
N ALA A 506 -7.39 0.55 37.05
CA ALA A 506 -6.54 -0.51 37.61
C ALA A 506 -7.06 -1.91 37.24
N ASP A 507 -8.37 -2.17 37.44
CA ASP A 507 -9.01 -3.42 37.07
C ASP A 507 -8.86 -3.72 35.55
N ALA A 508 -9.06 -2.69 34.72
CA ALA A 508 -8.93 -2.83 33.26
C ALA A 508 -7.47 -3.10 32.82
N LEU A 509 -6.49 -2.45 33.45
CA LEU A 509 -5.07 -2.66 33.17
C LEU A 509 -4.64 -4.08 33.53
N GLU A 510 -4.97 -4.56 34.74
CA GLU A 510 -4.65 -5.93 35.15
C GLU A 510 -5.35 -6.99 34.29
N ALA A 511 -6.63 -6.77 33.94
CA ALA A 511 -7.37 -7.67 33.05
C ALA A 511 -6.75 -7.80 31.64
N ASN A 512 -5.99 -6.79 31.20
CA ASN A 512 -5.25 -6.78 29.94
C ASN A 512 -3.76 -7.15 30.11
N GLY A 513 -3.36 -7.65 31.28
CA GLY A 513 -2.01 -8.17 31.53
C GLY A 513 -0.95 -7.10 31.82
N LEU A 514 -1.36 -5.87 32.10
CA LEU A 514 -0.48 -4.82 32.63
C LEU A 514 -0.42 -4.94 34.17
N VAL A 515 0.57 -4.29 34.78
CA VAL A 515 0.83 -4.37 36.23
C VAL A 515 0.90 -2.97 36.81
N LEU A 516 0.26 -2.76 37.97
CA LEU A 516 0.40 -1.54 38.75
C LEU A 516 1.36 -1.82 39.92
N PRO A 517 2.67 -1.61 39.76
CA PRO A 517 3.61 -1.89 40.83
C PRO A 517 3.40 -0.93 42.01
N PRO A 518 3.63 -1.38 43.26
CA PRO A 518 3.72 -0.46 44.39
C PRO A 518 4.91 0.49 44.19
N LEU A 519 4.69 1.78 44.36
CA LEU A 519 5.75 2.80 44.25
C LEU A 519 6.71 2.70 45.44
N SER A 520 7.99 2.99 45.21
CA SER A 520 8.99 3.03 46.27
C SER A 520 8.63 4.07 47.34
N PRO A 521 8.98 3.83 48.63
CA PRO A 521 8.76 4.82 49.68
C PRO A 521 9.37 6.19 49.36
N ALA A 522 10.51 6.22 48.67
CA ALA A 522 11.17 7.46 48.26
C ALA A 522 10.36 8.25 47.23
N LEU A 523 9.76 7.56 46.24
CA LEU A 523 8.89 8.21 45.26
C LEU A 523 7.59 8.70 45.90
N GLN A 524 7.00 7.90 46.81
CA GLN A 524 5.80 8.29 47.54
C GLN A 524 6.04 9.54 48.40
N GLU A 525 7.16 9.60 49.12
CA GLU A 525 7.55 10.77 49.93
C GLU A 525 7.79 12.01 49.06
N ALA A 526 8.48 11.85 47.92
CA ALA A 526 8.72 12.95 46.98
C ALA A 526 7.40 13.51 46.41
N ILE A 527 6.49 12.64 45.99
CA ILE A 527 5.17 13.03 45.49
C ILE A 527 4.37 13.73 46.60
N GLY A 528 4.33 13.15 47.80
CA GLY A 528 3.57 13.67 48.94
C GLY A 528 4.02 15.05 49.44
N SER A 529 5.26 15.46 49.17
CA SER A 529 5.80 16.75 49.64
C SER A 529 5.03 18.00 49.18
N ALA A 530 4.23 17.88 48.12
CA ALA A 530 3.39 18.97 47.59
C ALA A 530 1.88 18.67 47.69
N LEU A 531 1.48 17.60 48.38
CA LEU A 531 0.09 17.15 48.47
C LEU A 531 -0.45 17.29 49.90
N PRO A 532 -1.78 17.44 50.06
CA PRO A 532 -2.41 17.42 51.38
C PRO A 532 -2.27 16.03 52.05
N ASP A 533 -2.33 15.98 53.38
CA ASP A 533 -2.19 14.74 54.17
C ASP A 533 -3.27 13.70 53.82
N GLU A 534 -4.43 14.14 53.32
CA GLU A 534 -5.53 13.28 52.90
C GLU A 534 -5.32 12.61 51.53
N ALA A 535 -4.32 13.03 50.75
CA ALA A 535 -3.99 12.42 49.47
C ALA A 535 -3.36 11.03 49.64
N SER A 536 -3.59 10.14 48.68
CA SER A 536 -2.92 8.83 48.62
C SER A 536 -1.73 8.91 47.68
N THR A 537 -0.53 8.63 48.18
CA THR A 537 0.69 8.55 47.37
C THR A 537 1.02 7.14 46.89
N ALA A 538 0.16 6.14 47.18
CA ALA A 538 0.30 4.79 46.64
C ALA A 538 0.10 4.77 45.11
N ASN A 539 0.17 3.60 44.47
CA ASN A 539 -0.28 3.44 43.08
C ASN A 539 -1.67 2.79 43.09
N PRO A 540 -2.75 3.48 42.67
CA PRO A 540 -2.85 4.84 42.10
C PRO A 540 -2.53 5.98 43.08
N VAL A 541 -1.91 7.04 42.57
CA VAL A 541 -1.70 8.32 43.28
C VAL A 541 -3.01 9.11 43.19
N ASP A 542 -3.69 9.30 44.31
CA ASP A 542 -4.97 10.01 44.39
C ASP A 542 -4.77 11.40 45.03
N LEU A 543 -4.83 12.43 44.18
CA LEU A 543 -4.68 13.84 44.49
C LEU A 543 -5.95 14.46 45.11
N ILE A 544 -6.98 13.64 45.38
CA ILE A 544 -8.31 14.03 45.87
C ILE A 544 -9.03 15.03 44.97
N ALA A 545 -10.32 15.30 45.24
CA ALA A 545 -11.14 16.15 44.38
C ALA A 545 -10.64 17.61 44.26
N SER A 546 -9.80 18.07 45.19
CA SER A 546 -9.17 19.39 45.17
C SER A 546 -7.86 19.45 44.38
N GLY A 547 -7.35 18.33 43.86
CA GLY A 547 -6.12 18.28 43.08
C GLY A 547 -6.20 19.18 41.84
N GLY A 548 -5.34 20.19 41.80
CA GLY A 548 -5.27 21.19 40.75
C GLY A 548 -4.09 20.98 39.81
N PRO A 549 -3.87 21.94 38.88
CA PRO A 549 -2.81 21.84 37.87
C PRO A 549 -1.40 21.64 38.47
N ASP A 550 -1.08 22.30 39.58
CA ASP A 550 0.24 22.22 40.19
C ASP A 550 0.51 20.85 40.83
N GLU A 551 -0.50 20.26 41.50
CA GLU A 551 -0.41 18.92 42.07
C GLU A 551 -0.23 17.86 40.96
N PHE A 552 -0.97 17.99 39.84
CA PHE A 552 -0.79 17.11 38.68
C PHE A 552 0.60 17.27 38.07
N ARG A 553 1.10 18.50 37.92
CA ARG A 553 2.46 18.76 37.43
C ARG A 553 3.49 18.01 38.25
N HIS A 554 3.45 18.21 39.56
CA HIS A 554 4.40 17.64 40.51
C HIS A 554 4.40 16.11 40.47
N ALA A 555 3.22 15.49 40.58
CA ALA A 555 3.09 14.04 40.59
C ALA A 555 3.51 13.40 39.25
N VAL A 556 3.10 13.99 38.12
CA VAL A 556 3.39 13.44 36.79
C VAL A 556 4.88 13.58 36.44
N GLU A 557 5.51 14.72 36.72
CA GLU A 557 6.95 14.91 36.45
C GLU A 557 7.82 13.91 37.23
N LEU A 558 7.47 13.65 38.51
CA LEU A 558 8.15 12.64 39.32
C LEU A 558 7.90 11.23 38.80
N MET A 559 6.66 10.90 38.44
CA MET A 559 6.30 9.60 37.90
C MET A 559 7.09 9.29 36.62
N LEU A 560 7.12 10.22 35.66
CA LEU A 560 7.83 10.08 34.38
C LEU A 560 9.35 9.87 34.56
N ARG A 561 9.94 10.43 35.62
CA ARG A 561 11.39 10.39 35.89
C ARG A 561 11.81 9.29 36.87
N SER A 562 10.86 8.55 37.43
CA SER A 562 11.12 7.57 38.50
C SER A 562 11.91 6.34 38.05
N GLY A 563 11.74 5.89 36.80
CA GLY A 563 12.20 4.58 36.33
C GLY A 563 11.41 3.39 36.90
N GLU A 564 10.38 3.66 37.72
CA GLU A 564 9.56 2.63 38.38
C GLU A 564 8.37 2.17 37.52
N VAL A 565 8.00 2.95 36.51
CA VAL A 565 6.91 2.69 35.58
C VAL A 565 7.37 2.80 34.13
N ASP A 566 6.66 2.10 33.25
CA ASP A 566 6.86 2.13 31.80
C ASP A 566 5.78 3.00 31.11
N SER A 567 4.66 3.25 31.79
CA SER A 567 3.61 4.19 31.38
C SER A 567 3.04 4.95 32.57
N ALA A 568 2.68 6.22 32.36
CA ALA A 568 1.94 7.05 33.31
C ALA A 568 0.54 7.33 32.74
N MET A 569 -0.50 6.94 33.49
CA MET A 569 -1.90 7.20 33.15
C MET A 569 -2.46 8.28 34.07
N VAL A 570 -2.89 9.39 33.49
CA VAL A 570 -3.51 10.50 34.21
C VAL A 570 -5.01 10.43 34.02
N ILE A 571 -5.76 10.44 35.12
CA ILE A 571 -7.22 10.45 35.11
C ILE A 571 -7.71 11.72 35.79
N TYR A 572 -8.40 12.57 35.04
CA TYR A 572 -8.92 13.81 35.57
C TYR A 572 -10.44 13.87 35.43
N VAL A 573 -11.13 14.11 36.54
CA VAL A 573 -12.55 14.42 36.59
C VAL A 573 -12.70 15.93 36.84
N PRO A 574 -13.13 16.72 35.86
CA PRO A 574 -13.26 18.16 36.02
C PRO A 574 -14.33 18.52 37.05
N THR A 575 -13.97 19.41 37.98
CA THR A 575 -14.92 20.07 38.89
C THR A 575 -15.40 21.42 38.32
N SER A 576 -14.73 21.92 37.28
CA SER A 576 -15.12 23.08 36.45
C SER A 576 -14.47 22.98 35.05
N PRO A 577 -15.01 23.63 34.00
CA PRO A 577 -14.38 23.64 32.67
C PRO A 577 -12.98 24.25 32.64
N GLU A 578 -12.76 25.37 33.36
CA GLU A 578 -11.46 26.06 33.43
C GLU A 578 -10.35 25.16 34.02
N GLY A 579 -10.71 24.25 34.93
CA GLY A 579 -9.78 23.28 35.50
C GLY A 579 -9.30 22.23 34.48
N ALA A 580 -10.15 21.82 33.54
CA ALA A 580 -9.78 20.82 32.53
C ALA A 580 -8.71 21.35 31.58
N ASP A 581 -8.88 22.57 31.07
CA ASP A 581 -7.91 23.21 30.19
C ASP A 581 -6.57 23.43 30.90
N ALA A 582 -6.58 23.92 32.14
CA ALA A 582 -5.36 24.17 32.91
C ALA A 582 -4.57 22.87 33.20
N VAL A 583 -5.26 21.77 33.55
CA VAL A 583 -4.60 20.47 33.74
C VAL A 583 -4.07 19.93 32.40
N ALA A 584 -4.83 20.07 31.30
CA ALA A 584 -4.36 19.64 29.98
C ALA A 584 -3.11 20.40 29.53
N GLU A 585 -3.03 21.71 29.80
CA GLU A 585 -1.83 22.52 29.54
C GLU A 585 -0.63 22.04 30.34
N VAL A 586 -0.82 21.76 31.64
CA VAL A 586 0.24 21.18 32.49
C VAL A 586 0.75 19.85 31.92
N LEU A 587 -0.13 18.93 31.56
CA LEU A 587 0.27 17.62 31.03
C LEU A 587 1.04 17.76 29.71
N ARG A 588 0.63 18.72 28.85
CA ARG A 588 1.36 19.05 27.62
C ARG A 588 2.75 19.58 27.93
N ASP A 589 2.90 20.45 28.93
CA ASP A 589 4.21 20.98 29.35
C ASP A 589 5.10 19.87 29.93
N CYS A 590 4.55 18.99 30.77
CA CYS A 590 5.25 17.84 31.31
C CYS A 590 5.78 16.94 30.19
N GLN A 591 4.95 16.64 29.19
CA GLN A 591 5.34 15.87 28.02
C GLN A 591 6.41 16.58 27.19
N ALA A 592 6.26 17.89 26.94
CA ALA A 592 7.23 18.67 26.17
C ALA A 592 8.60 18.75 26.85
N GLY A 593 8.62 18.79 28.19
CA GLY A 593 9.83 18.77 29.02
C GLY A 593 10.42 17.38 29.28
N TYR A 594 9.80 16.32 28.78
CA TYR A 594 10.22 14.93 28.99
C TYR A 594 10.62 14.26 27.67
N HIS A 595 11.85 13.71 27.64
CA HIS A 595 12.41 13.03 26.47
C HIS A 595 12.79 11.56 26.78
N GLY A 596 12.16 10.96 27.79
CA GLY A 596 12.39 9.57 28.18
C GLY A 596 11.41 8.59 27.53
N PRO A 597 11.53 7.30 27.87
CA PRO A 597 10.76 6.22 27.23
C PRO A 597 9.35 6.02 27.80
N VAL A 598 8.99 6.70 28.90
CA VAL A 598 7.68 6.51 29.55
C VAL A 598 6.57 7.10 28.69
N THR A 599 5.59 6.27 28.37
CA THR A 599 4.35 6.67 27.67
C THR A 599 3.44 7.44 28.62
N LEU A 600 2.98 8.64 28.21
CA LEU A 600 1.97 9.41 28.94
C LEU A 600 0.60 9.28 28.27
N LEU A 601 -0.39 8.80 29.01
CA LEU A 601 -1.79 8.74 28.59
C LEU A 601 -2.63 9.60 29.54
N SER A 602 -3.51 10.44 29.01
CA SER A 602 -4.43 11.25 29.81
C SER A 602 -5.89 10.97 29.44
N VAL A 603 -6.74 10.84 30.45
CA VAL A 603 -8.19 10.64 30.31
C VAL A 603 -8.91 11.74 31.08
N PHE A 604 -9.65 12.57 30.34
CA PHE A 604 -10.49 13.63 30.91
C PHE A 604 -11.95 13.16 30.88
N MET A 605 -12.57 13.03 32.05
CA MET A 605 -13.97 12.62 32.19
C MET A 605 -14.91 13.83 32.14
N SER A 606 -14.89 14.56 31.02
CA SER A 606 -15.83 15.65 30.70
C SER A 606 -16.88 15.20 29.70
N GLY A 607 -18.09 15.76 29.79
CA GLY A 607 -19.18 15.56 28.84
C GLY A 607 -19.16 16.53 27.66
#